data_AF-A0A7V3JNZ1-F1
#
_entry.id   AF-A0A7V3JNZ1-F1
#
_cell.length_a   1.000
_cell.length_b   1.000
_cell.length_c   1.000
_cell.angle_alpha   90.00
_cell.angle_beta   90.00
_cell.angle_gamma   90.00
#
_symmetry.space_group_name_H-M   'P 1'
#
loop_
_entity.id
_entity.type
_entity.pdbx_description
1 polymer ?
#
loop_
_entity_poly.entity_id
_entity_poly.type
_entity_poly.pdbx_seq_one_letter_code
_entity_poly.pdbx_strand_id
1 'polypeptide(L)'
;MREGEIGLEADRALNLLREEGTSVAFAESVEQIRADIRQVEERLKAAKVDETTQSIEEDILAALEEMIQALQKEMKQRQQRRGQPPPPGQPQDPPLVDILAELKMIRALQMRVNTRTARYSKLLGEREQAEQPELIEALRRLAERQQRIYQITRDLELGRNR
;
A
#
# COMPACT_ATOMS: atom_id res chain seq x y z
N MET A 1 -11.61 18.21 7.49
CA MET A 1 -12.19 17.21 6.55
C MET A 1 -11.61 15.87 6.92
N ARG A 2 -12.44 14.83 7.05
CA ARG A 2 -12.04 13.51 7.58
C ARG A 2 -10.86 12.88 6.84
N GLU A 3 -10.84 12.94 5.50
CA GLU A 3 -9.71 12.44 4.69
C GLU A 3 -8.37 13.10 5.01
N GLY A 4 -8.38 14.39 5.32
CA GLY A 4 -7.15 15.12 5.70
C GLY A 4 -6.58 14.64 7.04
N GLU A 5 -7.43 14.23 7.97
CA GLU A 5 -6.99 13.65 9.26
C GLU A 5 -6.39 12.25 9.04
N ILE A 6 -7.03 11.42 8.22
CA ILE A 6 -6.53 10.08 7.87
C ILE A 6 -5.17 10.18 7.14
N GLY A 7 -5.01 11.16 6.25
CA GLY A 7 -3.74 11.42 5.56
C GLY A 7 -2.60 11.74 6.53
N LEU A 8 -2.87 12.54 7.58
CA LEU A 8 -1.88 12.86 8.62
C LEU A 8 -1.50 11.63 9.46
N GLU A 9 -2.46 10.75 9.75
CA GLU A 9 -2.18 9.49 10.45
C GLU A 9 -1.32 8.56 9.58
N ALA A 10 -1.61 8.46 8.28
CA ALA A 10 -0.79 7.70 7.34
C ALA A 10 0.65 8.25 7.25
N ASP A 11 0.82 9.58 7.26
CA ASP A 11 2.13 10.23 7.30
C ASP A 11 2.93 9.86 8.56
N ARG A 12 2.28 9.84 9.73
CA ARG A 12 2.91 9.44 11.00
C ARG A 12 3.30 7.97 10.99
N ALA A 13 2.39 7.10 10.54
CA ALA A 13 2.66 5.66 10.45
C ALA A 13 3.85 5.38 9.52
N LEU A 14 3.90 6.06 8.37
CA LEU A 14 5.00 5.91 7.41
C LEU A 14 6.35 6.30 7.98
N ASN A 15 6.43 7.38 8.78
CA ASN A 15 7.68 7.78 9.42
C ASN A 15 8.21 6.69 10.37
N LEU A 16 7.33 6.11 11.19
CA LEU A 16 7.69 5.01 12.10
C LEU A 16 8.19 3.77 11.33
N LEU A 17 7.56 3.46 10.19
CA LEU A 17 7.95 2.31 9.36
C LEU A 17 9.29 2.50 8.65
N ARG A 18 9.59 3.74 8.24
CA ARG A 18 10.90 4.08 7.64
C ARG A 18 12.03 4.00 8.66
N GLU A 19 11.75 4.33 9.92
CA GLU A 19 12.70 4.17 11.04
C GLU A 19 12.95 2.70 11.37
N GLU A 20 11.93 1.84 11.26
CA GLU A 20 12.04 0.40 11.46
C GLU A 20 12.84 -0.27 10.33
N GLY A 21 12.63 0.14 9.08
CA GLY A 21 13.51 -0.15 7.94
C GLY A 21 13.52 -1.59 7.44
N THR A 22 12.99 -2.55 8.20
CA THR A 22 13.05 -3.97 7.83
C THR A 22 11.82 -4.46 7.06
N SER A 23 10.66 -3.80 7.20
CA SER A 23 9.43 -4.18 6.48
C SER A 23 9.09 -3.31 5.28
N VAL A 24 9.81 -3.52 4.18
CA VAL A 24 9.75 -2.70 2.96
C VAL A 24 8.38 -2.77 2.26
N ALA A 25 7.81 -3.97 2.13
CA ALA A 25 6.49 -4.12 1.50
C ALA A 25 5.36 -3.47 2.31
N PHE A 26 5.51 -3.46 3.64
CA PHE A 26 4.57 -2.81 4.55
C PHE A 26 4.67 -1.28 4.42
N ALA A 27 5.88 -0.73 4.38
CA ALA A 27 6.12 0.70 4.16
C ALA A 27 5.58 1.19 2.80
N GLU A 28 5.80 0.44 1.71
CA GLU A 28 5.22 0.78 0.41
C GLU A 28 3.69 0.73 0.42
N SER A 29 3.10 -0.22 1.15
CA SER A 29 1.64 -0.30 1.27
C SER A 29 1.06 0.97 1.92
N VAL A 30 1.69 1.48 3.00
CA VAL A 30 1.30 2.76 3.62
C VAL A 30 1.52 3.94 2.68
N GLU A 31 2.64 3.97 1.96
CA GLU A 31 2.95 5.01 0.98
C GLU A 31 1.86 5.09 -0.11
N GLN A 32 1.42 3.94 -0.64
CA GLN A 32 0.35 3.89 -1.62
C GLN A 32 -1.01 4.29 -1.05
N ILE A 33 -1.36 3.82 0.15
CA ILE A 33 -2.59 4.23 0.86
C ILE A 33 -2.62 5.74 1.04
N ARG A 34 -1.52 6.34 1.49
CA ARG A 34 -1.41 7.79 1.63
C ARG A 34 -1.64 8.51 0.30
N ALA A 35 -1.01 8.03 -0.77
CA ALA A 35 -1.18 8.62 -2.09
C ALA A 35 -2.64 8.53 -2.58
N ASP A 36 -3.32 7.43 -2.28
CA ASP A 36 -4.73 7.23 -2.61
C ASP A 36 -5.65 8.13 -1.78
N ILE A 37 -5.41 8.29 -0.46
CA ILE A 37 -6.14 9.23 0.40
C ILE A 37 -6.03 10.66 -0.13
N ARG A 38 -4.81 11.09 -0.53
CA ARG A 38 -4.61 12.42 -1.13
C ARG A 38 -5.38 12.57 -2.44
N GLN A 39 -5.44 11.52 -3.26
CA GLN A 39 -6.23 11.53 -4.49
C GLN A 39 -7.73 11.66 -4.19
N VAL A 40 -8.24 10.94 -3.19
CA VAL A 40 -9.63 11.07 -2.73
C VAL A 40 -9.90 12.49 -2.24
N GLU A 41 -9.02 13.05 -1.41
CA GLU A 41 -9.14 14.42 -0.89
C GLU A 41 -9.24 15.45 -2.03
N GLU A 42 -8.38 15.36 -3.04
CA GLU A 42 -8.41 16.23 -4.23
C GLU A 42 -9.73 16.09 -5.02
N ARG A 43 -10.21 14.86 -5.21
CA ARG A 43 -11.47 14.59 -5.93
C ARG A 43 -12.68 15.11 -5.15
N LEU A 44 -12.73 14.91 -3.84
CA LEU A 44 -13.80 15.41 -2.97
C LEU A 44 -13.83 16.94 -2.92
N LYS A 45 -12.67 17.62 -2.90
CA LYS A 45 -12.58 19.09 -3.03
C LYS A 45 -13.21 19.59 -4.33
N ALA A 46 -13.10 18.80 -5.40
CA ALA A 46 -13.71 19.09 -6.71
C ALA A 46 -15.15 18.56 -6.84
N ALA A 47 -15.78 18.13 -5.74
CA ALA A 47 -17.12 17.51 -5.72
C ALA A 47 -17.28 16.27 -6.64
N LYS A 48 -16.17 15.59 -6.97
CA LYS A 48 -16.18 14.34 -7.74
C LYS A 48 -16.44 13.17 -6.81
N VAL A 49 -17.70 12.71 -6.74
CA VAL A 49 -18.15 11.58 -5.88
C VAL A 49 -18.58 10.35 -6.69
N ASP A 50 -18.11 10.27 -7.94
CA ASP A 50 -18.41 9.19 -8.87
C ASP A 50 -17.79 7.83 -8.45
N GLU A 51 -18.08 6.78 -9.23
CA GLU A 51 -17.58 5.42 -9.01
C GLU A 51 -16.04 5.34 -8.94
N THR A 52 -15.33 6.29 -9.56
CA THR A 52 -13.86 6.30 -9.49
C THR A 52 -13.42 6.68 -8.09
N THR A 53 -14.02 7.72 -7.48
CA THR A 53 -13.71 8.11 -6.09
C THR A 53 -14.02 6.98 -5.13
N GLN A 54 -15.22 6.39 -5.21
CA GLN A 54 -15.64 5.30 -4.32
C GLN A 54 -14.71 4.10 -4.43
N SER A 55 -14.26 3.75 -5.64
CA SER A 55 -13.35 2.63 -5.82
C SER A 55 -11.96 2.84 -5.23
N ILE A 56 -11.48 4.08 -5.20
CA ILE A 56 -10.21 4.39 -4.55
C ILE A 56 -10.38 4.26 -3.03
N GLU A 57 -11.51 4.70 -2.48
CA GLU A 57 -11.84 4.49 -1.05
C GLU A 57 -11.96 2.99 -0.70
N GLU A 58 -12.59 2.18 -1.54
CA GLU A 58 -12.65 0.72 -1.36
C GLU A 58 -11.26 0.08 -1.38
N ASP A 59 -10.38 0.51 -2.30
CA ASP A 59 -8.99 0.03 -2.37
C ASP A 59 -8.20 0.42 -1.10
N ILE A 60 -8.40 1.63 -0.56
CA ILE A 60 -7.81 2.08 0.70
C ILE A 60 -8.28 1.20 1.86
N LEU A 61 -9.58 0.97 1.97
CA LEU A 61 -10.16 0.14 3.03
C LEU A 61 -9.61 -1.29 2.98
N ALA A 62 -9.62 -1.91 1.80
CA ALA A 62 -9.09 -3.27 1.62
C ALA A 62 -7.61 -3.35 2.02
N ALA A 63 -6.81 -2.36 1.65
CA ALA A 63 -5.39 -2.32 2.02
C ALA A 63 -5.19 -2.16 3.53
N LEU A 64 -5.95 -1.28 4.19
CA LEU A 64 -5.90 -1.11 5.64
C LEU A 64 -6.33 -2.39 6.38
N GLU A 65 -7.38 -3.07 5.93
CA GLU A 65 -7.85 -4.31 6.51
C GLU A 65 -6.80 -5.43 6.42
N GLU A 66 -6.19 -5.62 5.26
CA GLU A 66 -5.09 -6.58 5.06
C GLU A 66 -3.92 -6.29 6.00
N MET A 67 -3.55 -5.01 6.16
CA MET A 67 -2.48 -4.57 7.04
C MET A 67 -2.78 -4.82 8.51
N ILE A 68 -4.00 -4.50 8.96
CA ILE A 68 -4.46 -4.79 10.32
C ILE A 68 -4.40 -6.30 10.59
N GLN A 69 -4.87 -7.13 9.65
CA GLN A 69 -4.82 -8.58 9.80
C GLN A 69 -3.38 -9.10 9.91
N ALA A 70 -2.44 -8.57 9.10
CA ALA A 70 -1.03 -8.94 9.17
C ALA A 70 -0.41 -8.57 10.54
N LEU A 71 -0.66 -7.35 11.03
CA LEU A 71 -0.17 -6.91 12.34
C LEU A 71 -0.78 -7.72 13.49
N GLN A 72 -2.09 -7.95 13.49
CA GLN A 72 -2.76 -8.74 14.52
C GLN A 72 -2.20 -10.17 14.59
N LYS A 73 -1.93 -10.78 13.43
CA LYS A 73 -1.31 -12.10 13.35
C LYS A 73 0.10 -12.07 13.95
N GLU A 74 0.92 -11.07 13.65
CA GLU A 74 2.26 -10.95 14.21
C GLU A 74 2.24 -10.72 15.74
N MET A 75 1.38 -9.82 16.23
CA MET A 75 1.22 -9.57 17.66
C MET A 75 0.87 -10.86 18.43
N LYS A 76 -0.04 -11.68 17.88
CA LYS A 76 -0.41 -12.98 18.46
C LYS A 76 0.76 -13.97 18.47
N GLN A 77 1.55 -14.02 17.39
CA GLN A 77 2.73 -14.88 17.31
C GLN A 77 3.81 -14.46 18.34
N ARG A 78 4.09 -13.15 18.46
CA ARG A 78 5.03 -12.61 19.44
C ARG A 78 4.58 -12.89 20.88
N GLN A 79 3.28 -12.79 21.16
CA GLN A 79 2.73 -13.12 22.48
C GLN A 79 2.89 -14.61 22.83
N GLN A 80 2.77 -15.51 21.86
CA GLN A 80 3.02 -16.94 22.09
C GLN A 80 4.50 -17.27 22.32
N ARG A 81 5.41 -16.47 21.76
CA ARG A 81 6.87 -16.62 21.92
C ARG A 81 7.44 -15.98 23.19
N ARG A 82 6.65 -15.19 23.93
CA ARG A 82 7.06 -14.43 25.14
C ARG A 82 7.59 -15.26 26.33
N GLY A 83 7.75 -16.58 26.19
CA GLY A 83 8.32 -17.47 27.21
C GLY A 83 9.38 -18.45 26.69
N GLN A 84 9.83 -18.34 25.44
CA GLN A 84 10.91 -19.18 24.91
C GLN A 84 12.23 -18.41 24.88
N PRO A 85 13.36 -18.99 25.34
CA PRO A 85 14.66 -18.36 25.20
C PRO A 85 14.95 -18.08 23.72
N PRO A 86 15.45 -16.87 23.38
CA PRO A 86 15.81 -16.58 21.99
C PRO A 86 16.91 -17.53 21.52
N PRO A 87 16.78 -18.15 20.33
CA PRO A 87 17.84 -18.95 19.74
C PRO A 87 19.13 -18.11 19.56
N PRO A 88 20.32 -18.68 19.80
CA PRO A 88 21.58 -17.98 19.57
C PRO A 88 21.68 -17.50 18.12
N GLY A 89 21.99 -16.21 17.90
CA GLY A 89 22.24 -15.64 16.57
C GLY A 89 21.05 -15.00 15.85
N GLN A 90 19.91 -14.76 16.52
CA GLN A 90 18.84 -13.96 15.91
C GLN A 90 19.18 -12.44 15.88
N PRO A 91 18.75 -11.72 14.83
CA PRO A 91 18.83 -10.26 14.78
C PRO A 91 18.19 -9.63 16.02
N GLN A 92 18.80 -8.55 16.53
CA GLN A 92 18.31 -7.87 17.74
C GLN A 92 16.93 -7.24 17.53
N ASP A 93 16.60 -6.82 16.30
CA ASP A 93 15.28 -6.31 15.94
C ASP A 93 14.62 -7.20 14.87
N PRO A 94 13.60 -8.00 15.24
CA PRO A 94 12.85 -8.82 14.28
C PRO A 94 11.87 -7.94 13.47
N PRO A 95 11.65 -8.27 12.19
CA PRO A 95 10.83 -7.46 11.31
C PRO A 95 9.38 -7.33 11.79
N LEU A 96 8.76 -6.20 11.48
CA LEU A 96 7.39 -5.88 11.89
C LEU A 96 6.38 -6.94 11.43
N VAL A 97 6.61 -7.58 10.29
CA VAL A 97 5.80 -8.70 9.81
C VAL A 97 6.67 -9.82 9.23
N ASP A 98 6.13 -11.03 9.20
CA ASP A 98 6.81 -12.18 8.59
C ASP A 98 6.92 -12.04 7.05
N ILE A 99 7.91 -12.72 6.46
CA ILE A 99 8.16 -12.68 5.00
C ILE A 99 6.95 -13.11 4.16
N LEU A 100 6.12 -14.01 4.68
CA LEU A 100 4.92 -14.46 3.98
C LEU A 100 3.86 -13.36 3.94
N ALA A 101 3.74 -12.57 5.01
CA ALA A 101 2.91 -11.39 5.05
C ALA A 101 3.41 -10.34 4.05
N GLU A 102 4.73 -10.12 3.95
CA GLU A 102 5.28 -9.19 2.94
C GLU A 102 4.97 -9.61 1.50
N LEU A 103 5.14 -10.90 1.18
CA LEU A 103 4.78 -11.43 -0.14
C LEU A 103 3.28 -11.29 -0.43
N LYS A 104 2.42 -11.48 0.58
CA LYS A 104 0.98 -11.23 0.44
C LYS A 104 0.68 -9.75 0.19
N MET A 105 1.38 -8.83 0.86
CA MET A 105 1.25 -7.39 0.62
C MET A 105 1.67 -7.02 -0.80
N ILE A 106 2.83 -7.50 -1.26
CA ILE A 106 3.29 -7.30 -2.65
C ILE A 106 2.24 -7.79 -3.64
N ARG A 107 1.70 -9.00 -3.43
CA ARG A 107 0.63 -9.55 -4.28
C ARG A 107 -0.62 -8.67 -4.26
N ALA A 108 -1.04 -8.16 -3.11
CA ALA A 108 -2.20 -7.31 -3.01
C ALA A 108 -2.00 -5.97 -3.75
N LEU A 109 -0.83 -5.33 -3.57
CA LEU A 109 -0.45 -4.13 -4.32
C LEU A 109 -0.50 -4.37 -5.84
N GLN A 110 0.07 -5.50 -6.29
CA GLN A 110 0.05 -5.89 -7.70
C GLN A 110 -1.38 -6.07 -8.23
N MET A 111 -2.25 -6.74 -7.47
CA MET A 111 -3.65 -6.95 -7.86
C MET A 111 -4.44 -5.64 -7.94
N ARG A 112 -4.22 -4.70 -7.02
CA ARG A 112 -4.82 -3.36 -7.05
C ARG A 112 -4.37 -2.57 -8.29
N VAL A 113 -3.06 -2.54 -8.57
CA VAL A 113 -2.52 -1.87 -9.77
C VAL A 113 -3.10 -2.46 -11.05
N ASN A 114 -3.16 -3.79 -11.16
CA ASN A 114 -3.74 -4.47 -12.32
C ASN A 114 -5.22 -4.13 -12.52
N THR A 115 -6.01 -4.20 -11.44
CA THR A 115 -7.45 -3.93 -11.48
C THR A 115 -7.74 -2.48 -11.88
N ARG A 116 -7.03 -1.51 -11.29
CA ARG A 116 -7.16 -0.09 -11.62
C ARG A 116 -6.71 0.20 -13.05
N THR A 117 -5.62 -0.42 -13.50
CA THR A 117 -5.12 -0.24 -14.87
C THR A 117 -6.13 -0.73 -15.90
N ALA A 118 -6.73 -1.90 -15.68
CA ALA A 118 -7.79 -2.44 -16.54
C ALA A 118 -9.02 -1.52 -16.57
N ARG A 119 -9.45 -1.02 -15.39
CA ARG A 119 -10.59 -0.10 -15.27
C ARG A 119 -10.35 1.22 -16.01
N TYR A 120 -9.19 1.85 -15.78
CA TYR A 120 -8.85 3.13 -16.43
C TYR A 120 -8.64 2.96 -17.93
N SER A 121 -8.07 1.83 -18.38
CA SER A 121 -7.95 1.53 -19.80
C SER A 121 -9.32 1.40 -20.49
N LYS A 122 -10.29 0.77 -19.81
CA LYS A 122 -11.67 0.68 -20.31
C LYS A 122 -12.33 2.06 -20.41
N LEU A 123 -12.25 2.87 -19.35
CA LEU A 123 -12.79 4.24 -19.35
C LEU A 123 -12.16 5.12 -20.44
N LEU A 124 -10.88 4.89 -20.78
CA LEU A 124 -10.18 5.65 -21.80
C LEU A 124 -10.74 5.37 -23.21
N GLY A 125 -11.16 4.14 -23.46
CA GLY A 125 -11.83 3.76 -24.71
C GLY A 125 -13.26 4.29 -24.84
N GLU A 126 -13.89 4.68 -23.73
CA GLU A 126 -15.30 5.11 -23.67
C GLU A 126 -15.46 6.64 -23.61
N ARG A 127 -14.43 7.41 -23.22
CA ARG A 127 -14.50 8.87 -23.03
C ARG A 127 -14.06 9.70 -24.23
N GLU A 128 -14.66 10.89 -24.36
CA GLU A 128 -14.27 11.91 -25.34
C GLU A 128 -12.84 12.42 -25.10
N GLN A 129 -12.14 12.83 -26.18
CA GLN A 129 -10.73 13.26 -26.14
C GLN A 129 -10.42 14.36 -25.12
N ALA A 130 -11.36 15.26 -24.85
CA ALA A 130 -11.19 16.34 -23.88
C ALA A 130 -11.09 15.85 -22.42
N GLU A 131 -11.60 14.65 -22.11
CA GLU A 131 -11.59 14.06 -20.77
C GLU A 131 -10.42 13.07 -20.54
N GLN A 132 -9.65 12.77 -21.59
CA GLN A 132 -8.56 11.81 -21.56
C GLN A 132 -7.29 12.26 -20.79
N PRO A 133 -6.94 13.55 -20.65
CA PRO A 133 -5.71 13.95 -19.97
C PRO A 133 -5.59 13.48 -18.51
N GLU A 134 -6.67 13.57 -17.73
CA GLU A 134 -6.70 13.12 -16.33
C GLU A 134 -6.47 11.59 -16.23
N LEU A 135 -7.05 10.84 -17.16
CA LEU A 135 -6.98 9.39 -17.19
C LEU A 135 -5.62 8.86 -17.64
N ILE A 136 -5.00 9.53 -18.62
CA ILE A 136 -3.62 9.24 -19.05
C ILE A 136 -2.65 9.46 -17.89
N GLU A 137 -2.81 10.55 -17.15
CA GLU A 137 -1.96 10.84 -15.99
C GLU A 137 -2.17 9.80 -14.88
N ALA A 138 -3.41 9.37 -14.64
CA ALA A 138 -3.70 8.30 -13.70
C ALA A 138 -3.06 6.96 -14.12
N LEU A 139 -3.07 6.62 -15.41
CA LEU A 139 -2.39 5.42 -15.94
C LEU A 139 -0.87 5.49 -15.79
N ARG A 140 -0.26 6.67 -15.99
CA ARG A 140 1.18 6.87 -15.74
C ARG A 140 1.55 6.61 -14.29
N ARG A 141 0.76 7.14 -13.35
CA ARG A 141 0.96 6.88 -11.90
C ARG A 141 0.85 5.40 -11.56
N LEU A 142 -0.06 4.68 -12.20
CA LEU A 142 -0.18 3.21 -12.02
C LEU A 142 1.05 2.48 -12.58
N ALA A 143 1.61 2.92 -13.70
CA ALA A 143 2.85 2.36 -14.24
C ALA A 143 4.05 2.60 -13.30
N GLU A 144 4.14 3.78 -12.69
CA GLU A 144 5.16 4.06 -11.66
C GLU A 144 5.01 3.18 -10.43
N ARG A 145 3.77 2.95 -9.96
CA ARG A 145 3.49 2.02 -8.85
C ARG A 145 3.89 0.59 -9.21
N GLN A 146 3.57 0.15 -10.44
CA GLN A 146 3.99 -1.16 -10.95
C GLN A 146 5.51 -1.32 -10.90
N GLN A 147 6.25 -0.28 -11.31
CA GLN A 147 7.70 -0.28 -11.29
C GLN A 147 8.26 -0.36 -9.85
N ARG A 148 7.66 0.36 -8.89
CA ARG A 148 8.04 0.27 -7.48
C ARG A 148 7.79 -1.11 -6.89
N ILE A 149 6.63 -1.69 -7.16
CA ILE A 149 6.29 -3.06 -6.71
C ILE A 149 7.32 -4.05 -7.25
N TYR A 150 7.72 -3.93 -8.52
CA TYR A 150 8.77 -4.75 -9.10
C TYR A 150 10.12 -4.59 -8.38
N GLN A 151 10.54 -3.35 -8.11
CA GLN A 151 11.80 -3.07 -7.40
C GLN A 151 11.80 -3.69 -6.00
N ILE A 152 10.73 -3.48 -5.22
CA ILE A 152 10.60 -4.03 -3.87
C ILE A 152 10.61 -5.55 -3.89
N THR A 153 9.91 -6.16 -4.86
CA THR A 153 9.89 -7.63 -5.01
C THR A 153 11.30 -8.16 -5.28
N ARG A 154 12.06 -7.48 -6.14
CA ARG A 154 13.44 -7.84 -6.43
C ARG A 154 14.36 -7.65 -5.22
N ASP A 155 14.22 -6.55 -4.49
CA ASP A 155 15.05 -6.28 -3.32
C ASP A 155 14.77 -7.27 -2.18
N LEU A 156 13.51 -7.70 -2.05
CA LEU A 156 13.09 -8.77 -1.14
C LEU A 156 13.74 -10.11 -1.51
N GLU A 157 13.74 -10.49 -2.79
CA GLU A 157 14.39 -11.71 -3.30
C GLU A 157 15.90 -11.68 -3.04
N LEU A 158 16.55 -10.54 -3.32
CA LEU A 158 17.99 -10.37 -3.18
C LEU A 158 18.45 -10.21 -1.72
N GLY A 159 17.52 -10.19 -0.75
CA GLY A 159 17.83 -10.00 0.66
C GLY A 159 18.46 -8.64 0.98
N ARG A 160 18.30 -7.65 0.09
CA ARG A 160 18.84 -6.29 0.25
C ARG A 160 18.08 -5.45 1.27
N ASN A 161 16.99 -5.99 1.80
CA ASN A 161 16.15 -5.40 2.85
C ASN A 161 16.57 -5.82 4.27
N ARG A 162 17.75 -6.44 4.45
CA ARG A 162 18.30 -6.90 5.74
C ARG A 162 19.65 -6.27 6.03
#